data_AF-A0AAD9CKF1-F1
#
_entry.id   AF-A0AAD9CKF1-F1
#
_cell.length_a   1.000
_cell.length_b   1.000
_cell.length_c   1.000
_cell.angle_alpha   90.00
_cell.angle_beta   90.00
_cell.angle_gamma   90.00
#
_symmetry.space_group_name_H-M   'P 1'
#
loop_
_entity.id
_entity.type
_entity.pdbx_description
1 polymer ?
#
loop_
_entity_poly.entity_id
_entity_poly.type
_entity_poly.pdbx_seq_one_letter_code
_entity_poly.pdbx_strand_id
1 'polypeptide(L)' 'MPRALSNVWRHFTPANVQGKSVYVCKYCAKTYMKNATKMQQHIAKCKKNPQGPKHAADRSSTPGGN' A
#
# COMPACT_ATOMS: atom_id res chain seq x y z
N MET A 1 -2.03 -10.55 17.13
CA MET A 1 -2.78 -10.16 15.91
C MET A 1 -1.80 -10.04 14.75
N PRO A 2 -1.87 -10.85 13.68
CA PRO A 2 -1.04 -10.60 12.51
C PRO A 2 -1.64 -9.36 11.85
N ARG A 3 -0.94 -8.24 11.97
CA ARG A 3 -1.28 -7.03 11.21
C ARG A 3 -1.21 -7.45 9.76
N ALA A 4 -2.35 -7.48 9.08
CA ALA A 4 -2.42 -7.55 7.64
C ALA A 4 -1.72 -6.29 7.11
N LEU A 5 -0.40 -6.33 7.04
CA LEU A 5 0.39 -5.38 6.29
C LEU A 5 0.02 -5.66 4.84
N SER A 6 -1.04 -5.00 4.40
CA SER A 6 -1.44 -4.90 3.00
C SER A 6 -0.17 -4.72 2.22
N ASN A 7 0.17 -5.75 1.45
CA ASN A 7 1.52 -6.01 1.00
C ASN A 7 1.92 -4.84 0.09
N VAL A 8 2.58 -3.82 0.67
CA VAL A 8 2.71 -2.46 0.11
C VAL A 8 3.28 -2.52 -1.30
N TRP A 9 4.19 -3.46 -1.51
CA TRP A 9 4.83 -3.82 -2.76
C TRP A 9 3.85 -4.11 -3.91
N ARG A 10 2.63 -4.58 -3.66
CA ARG A 10 1.60 -4.82 -4.70
C ARG A 10 1.17 -3.53 -5.39
N HIS A 11 1.25 -2.40 -4.71
CA HIS A 11 0.90 -1.07 -5.22
C HIS A 11 2.04 -0.35 -5.94
N PHE A 12 3.24 -0.94 -5.91
CA PHE A 12 4.40 -0.42 -6.61
C PHE A 12 4.86 -1.42 -7.66
N THR A 13 5.52 -0.91 -8.69
CA THR A 13 6.18 -1.70 -9.71
C THR A 13 7.67 -1.60 -9.46
N PRO A 14 8.39 -2.72 -9.23
CA PRO A 14 9.84 -2.68 -9.15
C PRO A 14 10.39 -2.27 -10.53
N ALA A 15 11.30 -1.31 -10.54
CA ALA A 15 12.00 -0.83 -11.71
C ALA A 15 13.48 -0.73 -11.39
N ASN A 16 14.34 -1.00 -12.38
CA ASN A 16 15.76 -0.75 -12.26
C ASN A 16 16.09 0.50 -13.07
N VAL A 17 16.53 1.55 -12.38
CA VAL A 17 16.91 2.81 -13.02
C VAL A 17 18.39 3.01 -12.72
N GLN A 18 19.23 2.99 -13.75
CA GLN A 18 20.69 3.17 -13.64
C GLN A 18 21.33 2.22 -12.61
N GLY A 19 20.96 0.94 -12.64
CA GLY A 19 21.49 -0.07 -11.71
C GLY A 19 20.88 -0.03 -10.31
N LYS A 20 19.99 0.92 -10.01
CA LYS A 20 19.33 1.05 -8.70
C LYS A 20 17.94 0.44 -8.74
N SER A 21 17.69 -0.49 -7.82
CA SER A 21 16.36 -1.07 -7.60
C SER A 21 15.45 -0.06 -6.92
N VAL A 22 14.58 0.54 -7.72
CA VAL A 22 13.57 1.52 -7.29
C VAL A 22 12.17 0.93 -7.47
N TYR A 23 11.18 1.59 -6.87
CA TYR A 23 9.80 1.15 -6.86
C TYR A 23 8.92 2.32 -7.28
N VAL A 24 8.16 2.14 -8.34
CA VAL A 24 7.30 3.17 -8.92
C VAL A 24 5.86 2.93 -8.49
N CYS A 25 5.21 3.92 -7.89
CA CYS A 25 3.81 3.81 -7.51
C CYS A 25 2.92 3.72 -8.77
N LYS A 26 2.05 2.72 -8.82
CA LYS A 26 1.15 2.50 -9.97
C LYS A 26 0.09 3.60 -10.15
N TYR A 27 -0.19 4.35 -9.09
CA TYR A 27 -1.28 5.34 -9.07
C TYR A 27 -0.81 6.76 -9.41
N CYS A 28 0.37 7.15 -8.93
CA CYS A 28 0.89 8.51 -9.10
C CYS A 28 2.24 8.55 -9.81
N ALA A 29 2.72 7.41 -10.33
CA ALA A 29 4.00 7.25 -11.03
C ALA A 29 5.23 7.75 -10.25
N LYS A 30 5.14 7.85 -8.92
CA LYS A 30 6.22 8.38 -8.08
C LYS A 30 7.19 7.28 -7.69
N THR A 31 8.48 7.55 -7.87
CA THR A 31 9.56 6.59 -7.66
C THR A 31 10.09 6.68 -6.23
N TYR A 32 10.31 5.53 -5.60
CA TYR A 32 10.82 5.38 -4.23
C TYR A 32 11.94 4.35 -4.17
N MET A 33 12.87 4.53 -3.24
CA MET A 33 13.87 3.52 -2.88
C MET A 33 13.22 2.38 -2.07
N LYS A 34 13.95 1.29 -1.81
CA LYS A 34 13.51 0.13 -1.02
C LYS A 34 13.26 0.49 0.45
N ASN A 35 12.21 1.26 0.74
CA ASN A 35 11.83 1.72 2.06
C ASN A 35 10.32 1.50 2.26
N ALA A 36 9.98 0.36 2.86
CA ALA A 36 8.61 -0.08 3.08
C ALA A 36 7.79 0.96 3.86
N THR A 37 8.35 1.58 4.90
CA THR A 37 7.66 2.59 5.72
C THR A 37 7.27 3.81 4.91
N LYS A 38 8.18 4.36 4.11
CA LYS A 38 7.90 5.51 3.22
C LYS A 38 6.87 5.14 2.16
N MET A 39 6.97 3.95 1.58
CA MET A 39 6.03 3.45 0.58
C MET A 39 4.63 3.24 1.18
N GLN A 40 4.54 2.74 2.40
CA GLN A 40 3.26 2.51 3.09
C GLN A 40 2.59 3.84 3.43
N GLN A 41 3.34 4.80 3.99
CA GLN A 41 2.86 6.16 4.22
C GLN A 41 2.42 6.84 2.92
N HIS A 42 3.14 6.58 1.82
CA HIS A 42 2.75 7.06 0.51
C HIS A 42 1.38 6.50 0.11
N ILE A 43 1.16 5.18 0.15
CA ILE A 43 -0.12 4.56 -0.21
C ILE A 43 -1.27 5.09 0.66
N ALA A 44 -1.03 5.29 1.95
CA ALA A 44 -1.99 5.85 2.90
C ALA A 44 -2.34 7.32 2.61
N LYS A 45 -1.48 8.08 1.92
CA LYS A 45 -1.71 9.50 1.57
C LYS A 45 -1.82 9.74 0.06
N CYS A 46 -1.75 8.70 -0.75
CA CYS A 46 -1.65 8.84 -2.20
C CYS A 46 -3.02 9.28 -2.73
N LYS A 47 -3.08 10.54 -3.19
CA LYS A 47 -4.31 11.17 -3.68
C LYS A 47 -4.93 10.46 -4.90
N LYS A 48 -4.11 9.69 -5.64
CA LYS A 48 -4.50 8.90 -6.81
C LYS A 48 -4.79 7.44 -6.48
N ASN A 49 -4.48 6.98 -5.26
CA ASN A 49 -4.82 5.63 -4.83
C ASN A 49 -6.30 5.61 -4.40
N PRO A 50 -7.17 4.82 -5.05
CA PRO A 50 -8.57 4.69 -4.64
C PRO A 50 -8.71 4.00 -3.27
N GLN A 51 -7.65 3.35 -2.79
CA GLN A 51 -7.52 2.85 -1.42
C GLN A 51 -6.80 3.88 -0.52
N GLY A 52 -6.99 5.18 -0.76
CA GLY A 52 -6.76 6.21 0.27
C GLY A 52 -7.42 5.78 1.59
N PRO A 53 -7.06 6.38 2.73
CA PRO A 53 -7.25 5.81 4.06
C PRO A 53 -8.74 5.66 4.34
N LYS A 54 -9.32 4.58 3.83
CA LYS A 54 -10.52 3.96 4.31
C LYS A 54 -10.04 3.34 5.60
N HIS A 55 -10.06 4.18 6.65
CA HIS A 55 -10.24 3.70 8.00
C HIS A 55 -11.14 2.48 7.93
N ALA A 56 -10.66 1.40 8.53
CA ALA A 56 -11.37 0.17 8.75
C ALA A 56 -12.87 0.43 8.94
N ALA A 57 -13.61 0.25 7.87
CA ALA A 57 -15.05 0.20 7.85
C ALA A 57 -15.35 -0.84 6.79
N ASP A 58 -15.99 -1.91 7.22
CA ASP A 58 -16.39 -3.10 6.45
C ASP A 58 -15.28 -4.19 6.42
N ARG A 59 -15.31 -5.35 7.10
CA ARG A 59 -16.28 -6.21 7.83
C ARG A 59 -15.45 -7.13 8.74
N SER A 60 -15.90 -7.61 9.90
CA SER A 60 -17.00 -8.59 10.01
C SER A 60 -17.85 -8.37 11.25
N SER A 61 -19.10 -8.00 11.01
CA SER A 61 -20.23 -8.40 11.83
C SER A 61 -20.31 -9.94 11.84
N THR A 62 -20.35 -10.55 13.02
CA THR A 62 -20.86 -11.91 13.19
C THR A 62 -22.05 -11.84 14.14
N PRO A 63 -23.31 -11.92 13.66
CA PRO A 63 -24.40 -12.40 14.48
C PRO A 63 -24.47 -13.92 14.30
N GLY A 64 -23.88 -14.67 15.23
CA GLY A 64 -24.03 -16.11 15.31
C GLY A 64 -24.78 -16.43 16.61
N GLY A 65 -26.09 -16.60 16.50
CA GLY A 65 -26.93 -17.06 17.60
C GLY A 65 -26.75 -18.56 17.85
N ASN A 66 -26.85 -18.94 19.13
CA ASN A 66 -27.54 -20.13 19.60
C ASN A 66 -27.93 -19.90 21.06
#